data_AF-A0A9P1ALI4-F1
#
_entry.id   AF-A0A9P1ALI4-F1
#
_cell.length_a   1.000
_cell.length_b   1.000
_cell.length_c   1.000
_cell.angle_alpha   90.00
_cell.angle_beta   90.00
_cell.angle_gamma   90.00
#
_symmetry.space_group_name_H-M   'P 1'
#
loop_
_entity.id
_entity.type
_entity.pdbx_description
1 polymer ?
#
loop_
_entity_poly.entity_id
_entity_poly.type
_entity_poly.pdbx_seq_one_letter_code
_entity_poly.pdbx_strand_id
1 'polypeptide(L)'
;MDQKYDIESVDAQRHQIKAHITPLKCHKICWTSDLVLSSRFGDFTKHLGEECKPISGTTTTTFLRNVKKVSVVENGVSGNQLVVDTEVAESEYGVVTLLLQKLGGNETEEPIRKTFDTATSNGRFVVPLDEDAIFAVSYRYVKTKPFHYTSKAHFLVESPAANSSKPSVRLVDVSVIPTTFDYKHDKPDTVLKPEPPFLMIAKSRHFAHTDLLVTIEPFCNESAVKFRLDDRTPQYQIDAVPFLCGLEPKMYFCDRNATYHSCDSTLCFSTSALIGLDSYASDTRCLNVTQHFPPLRSTSSSSSTSFTSSSSSLLLTLLVCVSPLLLSPSL
;
A
#
# COMPACT_ATOMS: atom_id res chain seq x y z
N MET A 1 39.41 -4.40 5.58
CA MET A 1 39.63 -4.94 6.93
C MET A 1 38.34 -5.60 7.37
N ASP A 2 38.39 -6.83 7.87
CA ASP A 2 37.20 -7.50 8.42
C ASP A 2 36.77 -6.77 9.69
N GLN A 3 35.51 -6.34 9.77
CA GLN A 3 34.94 -5.61 10.90
C GLN A 3 33.72 -6.35 11.43
N LYS A 4 33.56 -6.36 12.76
CA LYS A 4 32.36 -6.81 13.45
C LYS A 4 31.47 -5.61 13.68
N TYR A 5 30.20 -5.72 13.31
CA TYR A 5 29.19 -4.70 13.52
C TYR A 5 28.18 -5.20 14.54
N ASP A 6 28.14 -4.56 15.69
CA ASP A 6 27.15 -4.82 16.73
C ASP A 6 26.11 -3.69 16.69
N ILE A 7 24.87 -4.00 16.30
CA ILE A 7 23.79 -3.00 16.21
C ILE A 7 23.42 -2.58 17.64
N GLU A 8 23.71 -1.32 17.99
CA GLU A 8 23.40 -0.75 19.31
C GLU A 8 21.94 -0.30 19.38
N SER A 9 21.45 0.38 18.33
CA SER A 9 20.07 0.84 18.28
C SER A 9 19.55 0.97 16.85
N VAL A 10 18.24 0.76 16.71
CA VAL A 10 17.48 1.01 15.50
C VAL A 10 16.40 2.04 15.86
N ASP A 11 16.55 3.26 15.36
CA ASP A 11 15.52 4.28 15.45
C ASP A 11 14.63 4.16 14.21
N ALA A 12 13.46 3.55 14.40
CA ALA A 12 12.48 3.35 13.34
C ALA A 12 11.85 4.66 12.86
N GLN A 13 11.77 5.70 13.71
CA GLN A 13 11.16 6.98 13.33
C GLN A 13 12.12 7.82 12.49
N ARG A 14 13.40 7.85 12.90
CA ARG A 14 14.46 8.58 12.19
C ARG A 14 15.13 7.76 11.09
N HIS A 15 14.74 6.50 10.94
CA HIS A 15 15.34 5.54 10.01
C HIS A 15 16.86 5.48 10.16
N GLN A 16 17.34 5.54 11.40
CA GLN A 16 18.74 5.54 11.73
C GLN A 16 19.11 4.24 12.41
N ILE A 17 20.22 3.66 11.99
CA ILE A 17 20.84 2.56 12.72
C ILE A 17 22.19 3.05 13.24
N LYS A 18 22.39 2.79 14.52
CA LYS A 18 23.66 3.00 15.21
C LYS A 18 24.31 1.63 15.44
N ALA A 19 25.55 1.48 15.00
CA ALA A 19 26.30 0.24 15.14
C ALA A 19 27.69 0.52 15.71
N HIS A 20 28.10 -0.30 16.68
CA HIS A 20 29.47 -0.35 17.16
C HIS A 20 30.31 -1.22 16.24
N ILE A 21 31.38 -0.64 15.68
CA ILE A 21 32.30 -1.28 14.78
C ILE A 21 33.55 -1.67 15.55
N THR A 22 33.81 -2.98 15.66
CA THR A 22 35.04 -3.49 16.26
C THR A 22 35.88 -4.17 15.18
N PRO A 23 37.20 -3.90 15.08
CA PRO A 23 38.05 -4.64 14.15
C PRO A 23 38.05 -6.13 14.52
N LEU A 24 37.90 -7.04 13.53
CA LEU A 24 37.96 -8.50 13.77
C LEU A 24 39.40 -9.01 13.93
N LYS A 25 40.37 -8.24 13.46
CA LYS A 25 41.82 -8.53 13.51
C LYS A 25 42.55 -7.26 13.93
N CYS A 26 43.70 -7.39 14.58
CA CYS A 26 44.50 -6.28 15.11
C CYS A 26 43.77 -5.48 16.20
N HIS A 27 43.53 -6.10 17.36
CA HIS A 27 42.89 -5.44 18.50
C HIS A 27 43.83 -4.55 19.32
N LYS A 28 45.12 -4.51 19.00
CA LYS A 28 46.15 -3.73 19.70
C LYS A 28 47.15 -3.17 18.70
N ILE A 29 47.63 -1.97 18.96
CA ILE A 29 48.80 -1.39 18.31
C ILE A 29 49.92 -1.44 19.34
N CYS A 30 51.04 -2.07 18.99
CA CYS A 30 52.21 -2.17 19.83
C CYS A 30 53.36 -1.41 19.17
N TRP A 31 54.16 -0.69 19.97
CA TRP A 31 55.41 -0.10 19.53
C TRP A 31 56.50 -0.41 20.55
N THR A 32 57.71 -0.54 20.03
CA THR A 32 58.92 -0.72 20.82
C THR A 32 59.75 0.55 20.73
N SER A 33 60.23 1.00 21.89
CA SER A 33 61.06 2.19 21.96
C SER A 33 62.50 1.79 22.21
N ASP A 34 63.40 2.20 21.32
CA ASP A 34 64.84 2.01 21.47
C ASP A 34 65.51 3.36 21.67
N LEU A 35 66.34 3.45 22.71
CA LEU A 35 67.23 4.59 22.89
C LEU A 35 68.56 4.27 22.23
N VAL A 36 68.87 4.96 21.14
CA VAL A 36 70.12 4.77 20.39
C VAL A 36 71.05 5.94 20.68
N LEU A 37 72.26 5.62 21.16
CA LEU A 37 73.35 6.57 21.31
C LEU A 37 74.51 6.16 20.40
N SER A 38 74.72 6.94 19.34
CA SER A 38 75.82 6.73 18.41
C SER A 38 77.08 7.44 18.88
N SER A 39 78.17 6.67 18.99
CA SER A 39 79.50 7.16 19.38
C SER A 39 80.54 6.70 18.35
N ARG A 40 81.72 7.35 18.36
CA ARG A 40 82.86 6.97 17.49
C ARG A 40 83.39 5.55 17.74
N PHE A 41 82.95 4.91 18.82
CA PHE A 41 83.32 3.54 19.20
C PHE A 41 82.21 2.52 18.93
N GLY A 42 81.09 2.93 18.32
CA GLY A 42 79.95 2.09 17.99
C GLY A 42 78.61 2.66 18.48
N ASP A 43 77.52 2.02 18.04
CA ASP A 43 76.17 2.37 18.44
C ASP A 43 75.75 1.57 19.68
N PHE A 44 75.33 2.28 20.73
CA PHE A 44 74.74 1.69 21.91
C PHE A 44 73.23 1.81 21.81
N THR A 45 72.54 0.67 21.75
CA THR A 45 71.09 0.62 21.74
C THR A 45 70.59 0.05 23.06
N LYS A 46 69.72 0.79 23.75
CA LYS A 46 69.00 0.30 24.92
C LYS A 46 67.52 0.17 24.59
N HIS A 47 67.02 -1.06 24.65
CA HIS A 47 65.60 -1.34 24.53
C HIS A 47 64.85 -0.84 25.76
N LEU A 48 63.86 0.04 25.57
CA LEU A 48 63.04 0.61 26.63
C LEU A 48 61.76 -0.20 26.88
N GLY A 49 61.51 -1.25 26.08
CA GLY A 49 60.39 -2.16 26.21
C GLY A 49 59.32 -1.96 25.14
N GLU A 50 58.29 -2.80 25.23
CA GLU A 50 57.12 -2.81 24.34
C GLU A 50 55.92 -2.19 25.05
N GLU A 51 55.26 -1.23 24.41
CA GLU A 51 53.99 -0.68 24.84
C GLU A 51 52.90 -1.04 23.83
N CYS A 52 51.80 -1.62 24.32
CA CYS A 52 50.65 -1.96 23.50
C CYS A 52 49.41 -1.17 23.96
N LYS A 53 48.72 -0.51 23.03
CA LYS A 53 47.39 0.08 23.28
C LYS A 53 46.29 -0.67 22.54
N PRO A 54 45.14 -0.96 23.20
CA PRO A 54 44.01 -1.56 22.53
C PRO A 54 43.40 -0.60 21.51
N ILE A 55 42.96 -1.15 20.38
CA ILE A 55 42.13 -0.43 19.42
C ILE A 55 40.68 -0.60 19.87
N SER A 56 40.12 0.44 20.47
CA SER A 56 38.69 0.48 20.80
C SER A 56 37.86 0.51 19.51
N GLY A 57 36.69 -0.13 19.55
CA GLY A 57 35.72 0.01 18.48
C GLY A 57 35.23 1.46 18.36
N THR A 58 34.68 1.82 17.20
CA THR A 58 34.07 3.12 16.95
C THR A 58 32.58 2.96 16.67
N THR A 59 31.77 3.94 17.01
CA THR A 59 30.34 3.88 16.73
C THR A 59 30.00 4.69 15.48
N THR A 60 29.30 4.07 14.54
CA THR A 60 28.81 4.72 13.33
C THR A 60 27.30 4.80 13.36
N THR A 61 26.75 5.87 12.80
CA THR A 61 25.32 6.01 12.53
C THR A 61 25.13 6.09 11.03
N THR A 62 24.16 5.36 10.50
CA THR A 62 23.80 5.43 9.08
C THR A 62 22.28 5.44 8.91
N PHE A 63 21.84 6.04 7.82
CA PHE A 63 20.43 6.14 7.47
C PHE A 63 20.00 4.95 6.60
N LEU A 64 18.77 4.51 6.79
CA LEU A 64 18.15 3.47 5.99
C LEU A 64 17.23 4.09 4.94
N ARG A 65 17.21 3.49 3.76
CA ARG A 65 16.30 3.87 2.70
C ARG A 65 14.88 3.42 3.04
N ASN A 66 13.94 4.37 3.12
CA ASN A 66 12.53 4.08 3.25
C ASN A 66 11.75 4.40 1.97
N VAL A 67 10.70 3.64 1.72
CA VAL A 67 9.73 3.91 0.66
C VAL A 67 8.89 5.12 1.07
N LYS A 68 8.94 6.18 0.27
CA LYS A 68 8.14 7.40 0.46
C LYS A 68 6.79 7.28 -0.21
N LYS A 69 6.79 6.79 -1.44
CA LYS A 69 5.60 6.75 -2.28
C LYS A 69 5.69 5.59 -3.26
N VAL A 70 4.56 4.92 -3.43
CA VAL A 70 4.33 3.95 -4.50
C VAL A 70 3.25 4.54 -5.39
N SER A 71 3.47 4.57 -6.70
CA SER A 71 2.49 5.11 -7.65
C SER A 71 2.57 4.40 -8.99
N VAL A 72 1.46 4.42 -9.72
CA VAL A 72 1.40 4.00 -11.12
C VAL A 72 1.29 5.24 -11.99
N VAL A 73 2.17 5.37 -12.97
CA VAL A 73 2.21 6.50 -13.90
C VAL A 73 2.10 5.96 -15.32
N GLU A 74 1.23 6.56 -16.12
CA GLU A 74 1.11 6.25 -17.54
C GLU A 74 2.26 6.94 -18.30
N ASN A 75 3.03 6.16 -19.05
CA ASN A 75 4.05 6.68 -19.94
C ASN A 75 3.64 6.40 -21.39
N GLY A 76 3.36 7.45 -22.16
CA GLY A 76 2.81 7.36 -23.51
C GLY A 76 3.63 6.56 -24.54
N VAL A 77 4.84 6.09 -24.19
CA VAL A 77 5.68 5.23 -25.03
C VAL A 77 5.71 3.78 -24.56
N SER A 78 5.50 3.49 -23.27
CA SER A 78 5.73 2.15 -22.69
C SER A 78 4.56 1.62 -21.86
N GLY A 79 3.40 2.28 -21.91
CA GLY A 79 2.24 1.95 -21.07
C GLY A 79 2.43 2.33 -19.61
N ASN A 80 1.67 1.67 -18.73
CA ASN A 80 1.69 1.91 -17.29
C ASN A 80 3.04 1.51 -16.67
N GLN A 81 3.51 2.30 -15.70
CA GLN A 81 4.75 2.04 -14.99
C GLN A 81 4.53 2.15 -13.48
N LEU A 82 5.01 1.15 -12.75
CA LEU A 82 5.20 1.24 -11.31
C LEU A 82 6.40 2.15 -11.03
N VAL A 83 6.19 3.15 -10.19
CA VAL A 83 7.22 4.04 -9.66
C VAL A 83 7.25 3.91 -8.14
N VAL A 84 8.39 3.46 -7.62
CA VAL A 84 8.67 3.42 -6.18
C VAL A 84 9.70 4.50 -5.88
N ASP A 85 9.27 5.54 -5.18
CA ASP A 85 10.13 6.63 -4.71
C ASP A 85 10.57 6.37 -3.27
N THR A 86 11.86 6.54 -3.02
CA THR A 86 12.48 6.34 -1.72
C THR A 86 13.23 7.58 -1.24
N GLU A 87 13.49 7.64 0.05
CA GLU A 87 14.48 8.59 0.59
C GLU A 87 15.86 8.33 -0.04
N VAL A 88 16.53 9.41 -0.46
CA VAL A 88 17.91 9.34 -0.95
C VAL A 88 18.81 9.60 0.25
N ALA A 89 19.49 8.55 0.71
CA ALA A 89 20.58 8.71 1.66
C ALA A 89 21.87 9.04 0.88
N GLU A 90 22.58 10.10 1.30
CA GLU A 90 23.87 10.43 0.72
C GLU A 90 24.86 9.26 0.91
N SER A 91 25.54 8.86 -0.17
CA SER A 91 26.60 7.83 -0.18
C SER A 91 26.18 6.43 0.32
N GLU A 92 25.13 5.87 -0.27
CA GLU A 92 24.59 4.56 0.12
C GLU A 92 24.88 3.46 -0.92
N TYR A 93 25.47 2.34 -0.47
CA TYR A 93 25.68 1.15 -1.32
C TYR A 93 24.74 0.01 -0.91
N GLY A 94 23.75 -0.22 -1.75
CA GLY A 94 22.77 -1.26 -1.57
C GLY A 94 22.11 -1.65 -2.88
N VAL A 95 21.26 -2.66 -2.78
CA VAL A 95 20.52 -3.23 -3.90
C VAL A 95 19.05 -3.22 -3.56
N VAL A 96 18.23 -2.67 -4.46
CA VAL A 96 16.78 -2.75 -4.39
C VAL A 96 16.30 -3.79 -5.38
N THR A 97 15.47 -4.72 -4.92
CA THR A 97 14.78 -5.70 -5.78
C THR A 97 13.28 -5.51 -5.65
N LEU A 98 12.63 -5.32 -6.78
CA LEU A 98 11.17 -5.33 -6.92
C LEU A 98 10.77 -6.67 -7.55
N LEU A 99 9.85 -7.35 -6.91
CA LEU A 99 9.22 -8.59 -7.40
C LEU A 99 7.72 -8.34 -7.51
N LEU A 100 7.17 -8.45 -8.72
CA LEU A 100 5.77 -8.18 -9.00
C LEU A 100 5.10 -9.49 -9.42
N GLN A 101 4.12 -9.93 -8.64
CA GLN A 101 3.28 -11.09 -8.97
C GLN A 101 1.92 -10.57 -9.45
N LYS A 102 1.53 -10.89 -10.69
CA LYS A 102 0.21 -10.56 -11.22
C LYS A 102 -0.85 -11.43 -10.53
N LEU A 103 -1.99 -10.82 -10.18
CA LEU A 103 -3.14 -11.49 -9.58
C LEU A 103 -4.23 -11.72 -10.64
N GLY A 104 -4.99 -12.81 -10.49
CA GLY A 104 -6.17 -13.11 -11.33
C GLY A 104 -5.88 -13.47 -12.79
N GLY A 105 -4.63 -13.83 -13.09
CA GLY A 105 -4.18 -14.35 -14.38
C GLY A 105 -3.86 -15.84 -14.34
N ASN A 106 -3.16 -16.34 -15.37
CA ASN A 106 -2.69 -17.72 -15.40
C ASN A 106 -1.60 -17.92 -14.33
N GLU A 107 -1.78 -18.89 -13.43
CA GLU A 107 -0.83 -19.17 -12.32
C GLU A 107 0.58 -19.54 -12.79
N THR A 108 0.75 -19.80 -14.08
CA THR A 108 2.03 -20.10 -14.72
C THR A 108 2.84 -18.87 -15.15
N GLU A 109 2.28 -17.66 -15.04
CA GLU A 109 3.03 -16.43 -15.36
C GLU A 109 4.13 -16.19 -14.30
N GLU A 110 5.38 -16.14 -14.76
CA GLU A 110 6.52 -15.86 -13.89
C GLU A 110 6.45 -14.42 -13.36
N PRO A 111 6.77 -14.19 -12.07
CA PRO A 111 6.78 -12.87 -11.50
C PRO A 111 7.85 -11.98 -12.13
N ILE A 112 7.52 -10.72 -12.38
CA ILE A 112 8.46 -9.74 -12.92
C ILE A 112 9.45 -9.37 -11.82
N ARG A 113 10.72 -9.70 -12.03
CA ARG A 113 11.83 -9.35 -11.12
C ARG A 113 12.72 -8.28 -11.73
N LYS A 114 12.88 -7.15 -11.04
CA LYS A 114 13.83 -6.09 -11.39
C LYS A 114 14.72 -5.74 -10.22
N THR A 115 16.00 -5.58 -10.49
CA THR A 115 17.02 -5.27 -9.49
C THR A 115 17.76 -4.00 -9.90
N PHE A 116 17.97 -3.11 -8.93
CA PHE A 116 18.54 -1.79 -9.10
C PHE A 116 19.68 -1.58 -8.11
N ASP A 117 20.78 -0.98 -8.57
CA ASP A 117 21.85 -0.49 -7.71
C ASP A 117 21.47 0.89 -7.15
N THR A 118 21.60 1.08 -5.84
CA THR A 118 21.32 2.38 -5.21
C THR A 118 22.36 3.42 -5.55
N ALA A 119 23.59 3.03 -5.90
CA ALA A 119 24.69 3.94 -6.23
C ALA A 119 24.44 4.75 -7.51
N THR A 120 23.67 4.19 -8.44
CA THR A 120 23.30 4.84 -9.71
C THR A 120 21.87 5.38 -9.72
N SER A 121 21.14 5.26 -8.60
CA SER A 121 19.74 5.65 -8.50
C SER A 121 19.60 6.99 -7.78
N ASN A 122 18.70 7.83 -8.29
CA ASN A 122 18.27 9.06 -7.65
C ASN A 122 17.15 8.85 -6.61
N GLY A 123 16.92 7.63 -6.14
CA GLY A 123 15.80 7.34 -5.23
C GLY A 123 14.54 6.83 -5.92
N ARG A 124 14.50 6.80 -7.26
CA ARG A 124 13.33 6.40 -8.03
C ARG A 124 13.58 5.09 -8.76
N PHE A 125 12.71 4.11 -8.55
CA PHE A 125 12.77 2.79 -9.18
C PHE A 125 11.54 2.57 -10.04
N VAL A 126 11.75 2.19 -11.30
CA VAL A 126 10.68 2.14 -12.31
C VAL A 126 10.61 0.75 -12.93
N VAL A 127 9.40 0.17 -12.98
CA VAL A 127 9.13 -1.14 -13.59
C VAL A 127 7.89 -1.02 -14.49
N PRO A 128 7.96 -1.44 -15.76
CA PRO A 128 6.78 -1.44 -16.63
C PRO A 128 5.73 -2.44 -16.12
N LEU A 129 4.45 -2.11 -16.29
CA LEU A 129 3.30 -2.90 -15.91
C LEU A 129 2.42 -3.21 -17.12
N ASP A 130 1.75 -4.36 -17.08
CA ASP A 130 0.63 -4.63 -17.98
C ASP A 130 -0.53 -3.67 -17.69
N GLU A 131 -1.31 -3.34 -18.72
CA GLU A 131 -2.57 -2.62 -18.53
C GLU A 131 -3.61 -3.51 -17.82
N ASP A 132 -4.52 -2.86 -17.11
CA ASP A 132 -5.69 -3.48 -16.51
C ASP A 132 -5.41 -4.71 -15.63
N ALA A 133 -4.44 -4.57 -14.72
CA ALA A 133 -3.97 -5.68 -13.89
C ALA A 133 -3.68 -5.25 -12.46
N ILE A 134 -3.80 -6.19 -11.53
CA ILE A 134 -3.46 -5.99 -10.12
C ILE A 134 -2.21 -6.81 -9.80
N PHE A 135 -1.22 -6.18 -9.19
CA PHE A 135 0.05 -6.79 -8.83
C PHE A 135 0.27 -6.77 -7.32
N ALA A 136 0.68 -7.91 -6.76
CA ALA A 136 1.29 -7.99 -5.45
C ALA A 136 2.80 -7.70 -5.58
N VAL A 137 3.24 -6.58 -5.03
CA VAL A 137 4.60 -6.08 -5.18
C VAL A 137 5.38 -6.25 -3.89
N SER A 138 6.46 -7.00 -3.98
CA SER A 138 7.46 -7.15 -2.92
C SER A 138 8.66 -6.24 -3.19
N TYR A 139 8.86 -5.26 -2.32
CA TYR A 139 10.07 -4.45 -2.26
C TYR A 139 11.05 -5.08 -1.27
N ARG A 140 12.27 -5.35 -1.73
CA ARG A 140 13.37 -5.80 -0.87
C ARG A 140 14.56 -4.88 -1.05
N TYR A 141 15.00 -4.30 0.05
CA TYR A 141 16.19 -3.47 0.10
C TYR A 141 17.28 -4.18 0.88
N VAL A 142 18.48 -4.26 0.30
CA VAL A 142 19.67 -4.85 0.93
C VAL A 142 20.79 -3.82 0.93
N LYS A 143 21.10 -3.27 2.10
CA LYS A 143 22.29 -2.46 2.33
C LYS A 143 23.51 -3.36 2.50
N THR A 144 24.62 -3.00 1.87
CA THR A 144 25.89 -3.76 1.96
C THR A 144 26.97 -3.01 2.73
N LYS A 145 26.93 -1.67 2.73
CA LYS A 145 27.90 -0.83 3.46
C LYS A 145 27.19 0.29 4.22
N PRO A 146 27.69 0.68 5.40
CA PRO A 146 28.87 0.12 6.09
C PRO A 146 28.62 -1.26 6.71
N PHE A 147 27.37 -1.68 6.90
CA PHE A 147 27.01 -3.02 7.38
C PHE A 147 25.84 -3.59 6.57
N HIS A 148 25.64 -4.90 6.72
CA HIS A 148 24.53 -5.60 6.09
C HIS A 148 23.21 -5.31 6.82
N TYR A 149 22.25 -4.78 6.07
CA TYR A 149 20.88 -4.60 6.56
C TYR A 149 19.91 -4.98 5.45
N THR A 150 18.80 -5.62 5.81
CA THR A 150 17.74 -5.96 4.85
C THR A 150 16.40 -5.51 5.39
N SER A 151 15.63 -4.81 4.57
CA SER A 151 14.21 -4.54 4.82
C SER A 151 13.34 -5.04 3.68
N LYS A 152 12.08 -5.29 4.01
CA LYS A 152 11.04 -5.69 3.07
C LYS A 152 9.81 -4.84 3.27
N ALA A 153 9.09 -4.59 2.19
CA ALA A 153 7.77 -3.99 2.21
C ALA A 153 6.90 -4.63 1.13
N HIS A 154 5.60 -4.67 1.37
CA HIS A 154 4.62 -5.31 0.50
C HIS A 154 3.53 -4.30 0.16
N PHE A 155 3.22 -4.18 -1.12
CA PHE A 155 2.22 -3.24 -1.63
C PHE A 155 1.34 -3.92 -2.65
N LEU A 156 0.07 -3.54 -2.68
CA LEU A 156 -0.84 -3.91 -3.75
C LEU A 156 -0.91 -2.77 -4.75
N VAL A 157 -0.63 -3.04 -6.01
CA VAL A 157 -0.53 -2.04 -7.07
C VAL A 157 -1.55 -2.34 -8.15
N GLU A 158 -2.36 -1.36 -8.49
CA GLU A 158 -3.40 -1.47 -9.50
C GLU A 158 -3.00 -0.66 -10.74
N SER A 159 -2.86 -1.37 -11.86
CA SER A 159 -2.65 -0.77 -13.17
C SER A 159 -4.00 -0.46 -13.81
N PRO A 160 -4.24 0.79 -14.24
CA PRO A 160 -5.51 1.15 -14.86
C PRO A 160 -5.70 0.48 -16.23
N ALA A 161 -6.97 0.33 -16.62
CA ALA A 161 -7.34 -0.02 -17.99
C ALA A 161 -7.14 1.17 -18.94
N ALA A 162 -7.00 0.90 -20.24
CA ALA A 162 -6.90 1.94 -21.25
C ALA A 162 -8.06 2.95 -21.14
N ASN A 163 -7.74 4.25 -21.06
CA ASN A 163 -8.69 5.35 -20.87
C ASN A 163 -9.45 5.37 -19.53
N SER A 164 -8.96 4.67 -18.51
CA SER A 164 -9.51 4.66 -17.16
C SER A 164 -8.47 5.11 -16.14
N SER A 165 -8.90 5.64 -14.99
CA SER A 165 -8.02 5.88 -13.84
C SER A 165 -7.94 4.70 -12.87
N LYS A 166 -8.70 3.62 -13.15
CA LYS A 166 -8.85 2.44 -12.29
C LYS A 166 -8.82 1.16 -13.12
N PRO A 167 -8.42 0.02 -12.53
CA PRO A 167 -8.58 -1.27 -13.19
C PRO A 167 -10.08 -1.55 -13.43
N SER A 168 -10.38 -2.29 -14.50
CA SER A 168 -11.72 -2.72 -14.87
C SER A 168 -12.27 -3.75 -13.88
N VAL A 169 -11.39 -4.58 -13.32
CA VAL A 169 -11.72 -5.60 -12.32
C VAL A 169 -11.17 -5.22 -10.95
N ARG A 170 -11.98 -5.41 -9.91
CA ARG A 170 -11.60 -5.16 -8.50
C ARG A 170 -11.43 -6.48 -7.75
N LEU A 171 -10.63 -6.48 -6.68
CA LEU A 171 -10.46 -7.65 -5.81
C LEU A 171 -11.77 -8.04 -5.12
N VAL A 172 -12.53 -7.03 -4.68
CA VAL A 172 -13.83 -7.20 -4.02
C VAL A 172 -14.88 -6.32 -4.66
N ASP A 173 -16.08 -6.88 -4.77
CA ASP A 173 -17.28 -6.23 -5.26
C ASP A 173 -18.22 -6.00 -4.07
N VAL A 174 -18.75 -4.77 -3.96
CA VAL A 174 -19.74 -4.40 -2.93
C VAL A 174 -21.08 -4.20 -3.63
N SER A 175 -22.09 -4.94 -3.19
CA SER A 175 -23.43 -4.88 -3.75
C SER A 175 -24.49 -4.79 -2.66
N VAL A 176 -25.66 -4.26 -3.00
CA VAL A 176 -26.81 -4.15 -2.08
C VAL A 176 -27.86 -5.16 -2.50
N ILE A 177 -28.31 -5.95 -1.52
CA ILE A 177 -29.28 -7.01 -1.74
C ILE A 177 -30.44 -6.79 -0.75
N PRO A 178 -31.71 -6.82 -1.20
CA PRO A 178 -32.13 -6.97 -2.59
C PRO A 178 -31.82 -5.71 -3.43
N THR A 179 -31.55 -5.91 -4.73
CA THR A 179 -31.25 -4.81 -5.67
C THR A 179 -32.44 -3.89 -5.93
N THR A 180 -33.64 -4.35 -5.59
CA THR A 180 -34.87 -3.56 -5.62
C THR A 180 -35.42 -3.49 -4.20
N PHE A 181 -35.51 -2.29 -3.67
CA PHE A 181 -36.00 -2.04 -2.32
C PHE A 181 -37.21 -1.11 -2.36
N ASP A 182 -38.33 -1.55 -1.77
CA ASP A 182 -39.52 -0.72 -1.57
C ASP A 182 -39.66 -0.40 -0.08
N TYR A 183 -39.67 0.90 0.23
CA TYR A 183 -39.86 1.41 1.59
C TYR A 183 -41.26 1.10 2.14
N LYS A 184 -42.23 0.83 1.27
CA LYS A 184 -43.62 0.60 1.64
C LYS A 184 -43.95 -0.88 1.58
N HIS A 185 -44.37 -1.43 2.72
CA HIS A 185 -45.06 -2.71 2.76
C HIS A 185 -46.57 -2.48 2.86
N ASP A 186 -47.19 -2.06 1.77
CA ASP A 186 -48.64 -1.78 1.73
C ASP A 186 -49.50 -3.06 1.66
N LYS A 187 -48.89 -4.25 1.69
CA LYS A 187 -49.60 -5.54 1.63
C LYS A 187 -49.95 -6.06 3.03
N PRO A 188 -51.16 -6.61 3.22
CA PRO A 188 -51.60 -7.18 4.49
C PRO A 188 -50.67 -8.31 4.96
N ASP A 189 -50.61 -8.52 6.28
CA ASP A 189 -49.71 -9.41 7.05
C ASP A 189 -49.67 -10.89 6.64
N THR A 190 -50.33 -11.28 5.54
CA THR A 190 -50.40 -12.65 5.02
C THR A 190 -49.35 -12.98 3.96
N VAL A 191 -48.59 -11.99 3.46
CA VAL A 191 -47.47 -12.22 2.52
C VAL A 191 -46.16 -12.18 3.29
N LEU A 192 -45.28 -13.16 3.06
CA LEU A 192 -43.90 -13.20 3.57
C LEU A 192 -43.25 -11.81 3.46
N LYS A 193 -42.87 -11.24 4.61
CA LYS A 193 -42.16 -9.95 4.64
C LYS A 193 -40.86 -10.10 3.82
N PRO A 194 -40.56 -9.19 2.90
CA PRO A 194 -39.31 -9.21 2.17
C PRO A 194 -38.14 -9.11 3.14
N GLU A 195 -37.07 -9.80 2.80
CA GLU A 195 -35.84 -9.80 3.58
C GLU A 195 -35.29 -8.36 3.70
N PRO A 196 -34.87 -7.92 4.89
CA PRO A 196 -34.23 -6.63 5.06
C PRO A 196 -32.98 -6.52 4.19
N PRO A 197 -32.65 -5.32 3.69
CA PRO A 197 -31.50 -5.16 2.84
C PRO A 197 -30.19 -5.27 3.63
N PHE A 198 -29.17 -5.78 2.95
CA PHE A 198 -27.81 -5.89 3.47
C PHE A 198 -26.79 -5.55 2.38
N LEU A 199 -25.58 -5.19 2.82
CA LEU A 199 -24.43 -5.00 1.92
C LEU A 199 -23.67 -6.32 1.81
N MET A 200 -23.47 -6.82 0.60
CA MET A 200 -22.65 -7.99 0.32
C MET A 200 -21.30 -7.53 -0.19
N ILE A 201 -20.23 -7.88 0.54
CA ILE A 201 -18.85 -7.78 0.07
C ILE A 201 -18.43 -9.16 -0.41
N ALA A 202 -18.20 -9.31 -1.71
CA ALA A 202 -17.82 -10.58 -2.32
C ALA A 202 -16.46 -10.48 -3.01
N LYS A 203 -15.67 -11.55 -2.91
CA LYS A 203 -14.45 -11.75 -3.69
C LYS A 203 -14.83 -11.82 -5.17
N SER A 204 -14.15 -11.03 -6.00
CA SER A 204 -14.42 -11.06 -7.44
C SER A 204 -13.97 -12.39 -8.05
N ARG A 205 -14.72 -12.89 -9.01
CA ARG A 205 -14.49 -14.21 -9.64
C ARG A 205 -13.15 -14.30 -10.37
N HIS A 206 -12.62 -13.17 -10.86
CA HIS A 206 -11.30 -13.10 -11.51
C HIS A 206 -10.16 -13.46 -10.55
N PHE A 207 -10.36 -13.27 -9.25
CA PHE A 207 -9.35 -13.54 -8.22
C PHE A 207 -9.75 -14.73 -7.35
N ALA A 208 -10.44 -15.72 -7.93
CA ALA A 208 -10.93 -16.89 -7.21
C ALA A 208 -9.83 -17.57 -6.38
N HIS A 209 -8.61 -17.71 -6.89
CA HIS A 209 -7.51 -18.38 -6.18
C HIS A 209 -6.70 -17.45 -5.25
N THR A 210 -7.12 -16.20 -5.07
CA THR A 210 -6.46 -15.25 -4.18
C THR A 210 -7.25 -15.13 -2.88
N ASP A 211 -6.61 -15.44 -1.76
CA ASP A 211 -7.18 -15.20 -0.45
C ASP A 211 -7.06 -13.71 -0.10
N LEU A 212 -8.16 -13.13 0.37
CA LEU A 212 -8.23 -11.71 0.69
C LEU A 212 -8.51 -11.52 2.18
N LEU A 213 -7.82 -10.56 2.79
CA LEU A 213 -8.19 -10.03 4.09
C LEU A 213 -8.85 -8.67 3.87
N VAL A 214 -10.11 -8.54 4.28
CA VAL A 214 -10.84 -7.27 4.20
C VAL A 214 -10.93 -6.68 5.60
N THR A 215 -10.60 -5.40 5.72
CA THR A 215 -10.78 -4.62 6.95
C THR A 215 -11.75 -3.49 6.65
N ILE A 216 -12.90 -3.50 7.32
CA ILE A 216 -13.88 -2.42 7.29
C ILE A 216 -13.59 -1.51 8.48
N GLU A 217 -13.49 -0.22 8.22
CA GLU A 217 -13.40 0.80 9.26
C GLU A 217 -14.73 0.88 10.06
N PRO A 218 -14.74 1.44 11.28
CA PRO A 218 -15.98 1.67 12.02
C PRO A 218 -17.04 2.36 11.15
N PHE A 219 -18.23 1.76 11.05
CA PHE A 219 -19.34 2.25 10.21
C PHE A 219 -20.60 2.50 11.03
N CYS A 220 -21.25 1.42 11.48
CA CYS A 220 -22.31 1.44 12.49
C CYS A 220 -21.79 1.02 13.88
N ASN A 221 -20.71 0.23 13.88
CA ASN A 221 -20.09 -0.29 15.09
C ASN A 221 -18.93 0.63 15.52
N GLU A 222 -18.61 0.63 16.80
CA GLU A 222 -17.48 1.40 17.35
C GLU A 222 -16.10 0.82 16.95
N SER A 223 -16.06 -0.42 16.43
CA SER A 223 -14.81 -1.13 16.11
C SER A 223 -14.74 -1.55 14.65
N ALA A 224 -13.51 -1.61 14.14
CA ALA A 224 -13.21 -2.11 12.81
C ALA A 224 -13.50 -3.62 12.70
N VAL A 225 -14.09 -4.04 11.59
CA VAL A 225 -14.42 -5.44 11.33
C VAL A 225 -13.38 -6.02 10.38
N LYS A 226 -12.82 -7.19 10.71
CA LYS A 226 -11.84 -7.90 9.87
C LYS A 226 -12.32 -9.30 9.56
N PHE A 227 -12.30 -9.68 8.29
CA PHE A 227 -12.67 -11.02 7.85
C PHE A 227 -11.86 -11.44 6.63
N ARG A 228 -11.73 -12.75 6.46
CA ARG A 228 -11.06 -13.36 5.31
C ARG A 228 -12.11 -13.75 4.27
N LEU A 229 -11.83 -13.45 3.00
CA LEU A 229 -12.55 -13.99 1.87
C LEU A 229 -11.66 -15.04 1.19
N ASP A 230 -12.06 -16.30 1.32
CA ASP A 230 -11.38 -17.46 0.74
C ASP A 230 -12.39 -18.28 -0.09
N ASP A 231 -12.00 -19.47 -0.53
CA ASP A 231 -12.88 -20.32 -1.35
C ASP A 231 -14.08 -20.90 -0.59
N ARG A 232 -13.98 -21.01 0.75
CA ARG A 232 -15.07 -21.52 1.60
C ARG A 232 -16.03 -20.41 1.97
N THR A 233 -15.51 -19.22 2.22
CA THR A 233 -16.29 -18.02 2.55
C THR A 233 -15.94 -16.89 1.58
N PRO A 234 -16.43 -16.94 0.33
CA PRO A 234 -16.08 -15.96 -0.70
C PRO A 234 -16.82 -14.63 -0.55
N GLN A 235 -17.72 -14.52 0.42
CA GLN A 235 -18.54 -13.33 0.64
C GLN A 235 -18.80 -13.08 2.13
N TYR A 236 -19.06 -11.83 2.47
CA TYR A 236 -19.40 -11.37 3.81
C TYR A 236 -20.58 -10.40 3.75
N GLN A 237 -21.55 -10.60 4.63
CA GLN A 237 -22.76 -9.78 4.72
C GLN A 237 -22.64 -8.77 5.86
N ILE A 238 -23.01 -7.52 5.57
CA ILE A 238 -23.10 -6.45 6.55
C ILE A 238 -24.57 -6.07 6.65
N ASP A 239 -25.12 -6.15 7.85
CA ASP A 239 -26.48 -5.72 8.11
C ASP A 239 -26.62 -4.21 7.89
N ALA A 240 -27.50 -3.81 6.96
CA ALA A 240 -27.77 -2.41 6.67
C ALA A 240 -28.95 -1.86 7.50
N VAL A 241 -29.66 -2.70 8.25
CA VAL A 241 -30.82 -2.30 9.06
C VAL A 241 -30.47 -1.18 10.05
N PRO A 242 -29.38 -1.25 10.83
CA PRO A 242 -29.05 -0.18 11.78
C PRO A 242 -28.87 1.18 11.10
N PHE A 243 -28.19 1.18 9.94
CA PHE A 243 -27.98 2.37 9.12
C PHE A 243 -29.31 2.93 8.58
N LEU A 244 -30.13 2.08 7.95
CA LEU A 244 -31.38 2.50 7.32
C LEU A 244 -32.42 2.97 8.35
N CYS A 245 -32.52 2.28 9.50
CA CYS A 245 -33.44 2.68 10.57
C CYS A 245 -32.98 3.95 11.29
N GLY A 246 -31.67 4.23 11.32
CA GLY A 246 -31.16 5.53 11.75
C GLY A 246 -31.55 6.67 10.79
N LEU A 247 -31.68 6.39 9.48
CA LEU A 247 -32.10 7.37 8.49
C LEU A 247 -33.63 7.57 8.43
N GLU A 248 -34.41 6.49 8.43
CA GLU A 248 -35.88 6.53 8.42
C GLU A 248 -36.44 5.41 9.34
N PRO A 249 -36.80 5.74 10.59
CA PRO A 249 -37.30 4.78 11.56
C PRO A 249 -38.65 4.13 11.20
N LYS A 250 -39.36 4.63 10.18
CA LYS A 250 -40.68 4.12 9.78
C LYS A 250 -40.63 2.91 8.84
N MET A 251 -39.45 2.40 8.46
CA MET A 251 -39.38 1.22 7.59
C MET A 251 -39.94 -0.03 8.31
N TYR A 252 -40.49 -0.98 7.53
CA TYR A 252 -41.24 -2.13 8.06
C TYR A 252 -40.40 -3.11 8.91
N PHE A 253 -39.07 -3.09 8.75
CA PHE A 253 -38.13 -3.92 9.52
C PHE A 253 -37.50 -3.18 10.70
N CYS A 254 -37.79 -1.89 10.89
CA CYS A 254 -37.29 -1.14 12.03
C CYS A 254 -38.14 -1.47 13.27
N ASP A 255 -37.47 -1.84 14.35
CA ASP A 255 -38.07 -1.94 15.66
C ASP A 255 -38.31 -0.54 16.21
N ARG A 256 -39.57 -0.22 16.49
CA ARG A 256 -39.98 1.08 17.03
C ARG A 256 -39.47 1.33 18.44
N ASN A 257 -39.08 0.28 19.17
CA ASN A 257 -38.59 0.35 20.53
C ASN A 257 -37.06 0.34 20.61
N ALA A 258 -36.36 0.15 19.49
CA ALA A 258 -34.91 0.15 19.43
C ALA A 258 -34.34 1.56 19.16
N THR A 259 -33.23 1.88 19.82
CA THR A 259 -32.46 3.09 19.54
C THR A 259 -31.40 2.75 18.51
N TYR A 260 -31.55 3.27 17.29
CA TYR A 260 -30.55 3.10 16.24
C TYR A 260 -29.47 4.17 16.36
N HIS A 261 -28.22 3.74 16.54
CA HIS A 261 -27.07 4.65 16.54
C HIS A 261 -26.88 5.27 15.15
N SER A 262 -26.39 6.50 15.11
CA SER A 262 -26.02 7.18 13.86
C SER A 262 -24.82 6.48 13.24
N CYS A 263 -25.06 5.61 12.27
CA CYS A 263 -24.03 5.08 11.40
C CYS A 263 -23.49 6.18 10.48
N ASP A 264 -22.24 6.04 10.02
CA ASP A 264 -21.71 6.92 9.00
C ASP A 264 -22.44 6.75 7.65
N SER A 265 -22.37 7.77 6.79
CA SER A 265 -22.94 7.68 5.43
C SER A 265 -22.02 6.94 4.44
N THR A 266 -20.77 6.74 4.84
CA THR A 266 -19.71 6.16 4.01
C THR A 266 -19.14 4.91 4.65
N LEU A 267 -19.14 3.80 3.90
CA LEU A 267 -18.46 2.56 4.28
C LEU A 267 -17.04 2.59 3.72
N CYS A 268 -16.04 2.72 4.59
CA CYS A 268 -14.64 2.66 4.22
C CYS A 268 -14.05 1.27 4.51
N PHE A 269 -13.33 0.70 3.54
CA PHE A 269 -12.70 -0.61 3.68
C PHE A 269 -11.36 -0.65 2.93
N SER A 270 -10.43 -1.45 3.45
CA SER A 270 -9.17 -1.81 2.79
C SER A 270 -9.15 -3.31 2.51
N THR A 271 -8.44 -3.71 1.45
CA THR A 271 -8.29 -5.11 1.05
C THR A 271 -6.81 -5.45 1.03
N SER A 272 -6.44 -6.62 1.55
CA SER A 272 -5.09 -7.14 1.42
C SER A 272 -5.11 -8.50 0.74
N ALA A 273 -4.29 -8.70 -0.28
CA ALA A 273 -4.06 -10.02 -0.85
C ALA A 273 -3.08 -10.81 0.03
N LEU A 274 -3.42 -12.05 0.36
CA LEU A 274 -2.61 -12.94 1.18
C LEU A 274 -1.88 -13.93 0.26
N ILE A 275 -0.55 -13.86 0.20
CA ILE A 275 0.27 -14.75 -0.63
C ILE A 275 1.34 -15.37 0.25
N GLY A 276 1.23 -16.68 0.49
CA GLY A 276 2.06 -17.38 1.45
C GLY A 276 1.81 -16.84 2.88
N LEU A 277 2.84 -16.25 3.49
CA LEU A 277 2.77 -15.64 4.81
C LEU A 277 2.72 -14.10 4.75
N ASP A 278 2.81 -13.52 3.56
CA ASP A 278 2.90 -12.08 3.36
C ASP A 278 1.51 -11.49 3.03
N SER A 279 1.27 -10.27 3.49
CA SER A 279 0.03 -9.51 3.27
C SER A 279 0.33 -8.26 2.44
N TYR A 280 -0.33 -8.14 1.29
CA TYR A 280 -0.16 -7.05 0.33
C TYR A 280 -1.37 -6.12 0.41
N ALA A 281 -1.24 -5.04 1.18
CA ALA A 281 -2.34 -4.12 1.44
C ALA A 281 -2.59 -3.13 0.30
N SER A 282 -3.86 -2.87 0.01
CA SER A 282 -4.34 -1.77 -0.83
C SER A 282 -4.59 -0.52 0.00
N ASP A 283 -4.75 0.60 -0.69
CA ASP A 283 -5.33 1.81 -0.12
C ASP A 283 -6.79 1.59 0.35
N THR A 284 -7.23 2.40 1.31
CA THR A 284 -8.62 2.44 1.78
C THR A 284 -9.54 3.00 0.68
N ARG A 285 -10.68 2.35 0.49
CA ARG A 285 -11.75 2.78 -0.43
C ARG A 285 -13.00 3.07 0.38
N CYS A 286 -13.65 4.18 0.07
CA CYS A 286 -14.91 4.57 0.70
C CYS A 286 -16.05 4.57 -0.30
N LEU A 287 -17.17 3.97 0.08
CA LEU A 287 -18.40 3.89 -0.69
C LEU A 287 -19.50 4.68 0.04
N ASN A 288 -20.17 5.59 -0.65
CA ASN A 288 -21.35 6.24 -0.08
C ASN A 288 -22.55 5.29 -0.15
N VAL A 289 -22.93 4.75 1.00
CA VAL A 289 -23.97 3.73 1.11
C VAL A 289 -25.35 4.29 0.73
N THR A 290 -25.60 5.58 0.99
CA THR A 290 -26.90 6.21 0.65
C THR A 290 -27.21 6.18 -0.84
N GLN A 291 -26.20 6.16 -1.71
CA GLN A 291 -26.39 6.14 -3.17
C GLN A 291 -26.96 4.82 -3.68
N HIS A 292 -26.87 3.76 -2.89
CA HIS A 292 -27.36 2.44 -3.26
C HIS A 292 -28.80 2.17 -2.85
N PHE A 293 -29.41 3.10 -2.12
CA PHE A 293 -30.80 3.00 -1.68
C PHE A 293 -31.63 4.08 -2.39
N PRO A 294 -32.89 3.79 -2.76
CA PRO A 294 -33.73 4.81 -3.39
C PRO A 294 -33.86 6.05 -2.50
N PRO A 295 -34.00 7.26 -3.05
CA PRO A 295 -34.12 8.46 -2.22
C PRO A 295 -35.35 8.34 -1.31
N LEU A 296 -35.13 8.50 -0.01
CA LEU A 296 -36.20 8.64 0.97
C LEU A 296 -37.05 9.82 0.51
N ARG A 297 -38.30 9.57 0.10
CA ARG A 297 -39.18 10.63 -0.42
C ARG A 297 -39.29 11.71 0.64
N SER A 298 -38.67 12.86 0.39
CA SER A 298 -39.00 14.09 1.09
C SER A 298 -40.49 14.29 0.94
N THR A 299 -41.19 14.45 2.06
CA THR A 299 -42.58 14.89 2.07
C THR A 299 -42.67 16.28 1.45
N SER A 300 -42.79 16.34 0.12
CA SER A 300 -43.27 17.49 -0.63
C SER A 300 -43.85 17.02 -1.97
N SER A 301 -45.18 17.00 -2.00
CA SER A 301 -46.09 17.14 -3.15
C SER A 301 -45.61 16.70 -4.55
N SER A 302 -46.29 15.66 -5.05
CA SER A 302 -46.72 15.47 -6.45
C SER A 302 -45.72 15.76 -7.57
N SER A 303 -45.11 14.71 -8.11
CA SER A 303 -45.33 14.34 -9.52
C SER A 303 -44.69 12.99 -9.80
N SER A 304 -45.49 12.11 -10.39
CA SER A 304 -45.08 10.84 -10.97
C SER A 304 -44.13 11.09 -12.14
N THR A 305 -42.89 10.63 -12.05
CA THR A 305 -42.07 10.33 -13.22
C THR A 305 -41.40 8.97 -13.03
N SER A 306 -41.76 8.05 -13.92
CA SER A 306 -41.13 6.76 -14.12
C SER A 306 -39.66 6.95 -14.49
N PHE A 307 -38.74 6.38 -13.71
CA PHE A 307 -37.34 6.28 -14.12
C PHE A 307 -37.06 4.86 -14.63
N THR A 308 -36.95 4.77 -15.95
CA THR A 308 -36.24 3.71 -16.66
C THR A 308 -34.76 3.74 -16.29
N SER A 309 -34.14 2.57 -16.15
CA SER A 309 -32.70 2.39 -16.01
C SER A 309 -31.96 3.16 -17.11
N SER A 310 -31.14 4.13 -16.74
CA SER A 310 -30.25 4.81 -17.69
C SER A 310 -28.82 4.37 -17.45
N SER A 311 -28.34 3.58 -18.40
CA SER A 311 -26.95 3.37 -18.77
C SER A 311 -26.15 4.68 -18.69
N SER A 312 -24.95 4.61 -18.11
CA SER A 312 -23.99 5.70 -18.10
C SER A 312 -23.62 6.11 -19.53
N SER A 313 -23.99 7.33 -19.92
CA SER A 313 -23.52 7.98 -21.15
C SER A 313 -22.71 9.22 -20.80
N LEU A 314 -21.49 9.22 -21.32
CA LEU A 314 -20.53 10.28 -21.60
C LEU A 314 -20.94 11.73 -21.24
N LEU A 315 -20.06 12.39 -20.47
CA LEU A 315 -19.86 13.84 -20.60
C LEU A 315 -18.65 14.07 -21.52
N LEU A 316 -18.94 14.46 -22.75
CA LEU A 316 -17.98 14.96 -23.74
C LEU A 316 -17.94 16.49 -23.59
N THR A 317 -16.91 17.04 -22.93
CA THR A 317 -16.69 18.50 -22.91
C THR A 317 -15.95 18.92 -24.18
N LEU A 318 -16.73 19.30 -25.19
CA LEU A 318 -16.27 20.04 -26.37
C LEU A 318 -16.02 21.50 -25.97
N LEU A 319 -14.74 21.90 -25.91
CA LEU A 319 -14.34 23.31 -25.90
C LEU A 319 -13.72 23.61 -27.28
N VAL A 320 -14.57 24.04 -28.20
CA VAL A 320 -14.19 24.66 -29.47
C VAL A 320 -14.47 26.14 -29.34
N CYS A 321 -13.42 26.96 -29.56
CA CYS A 321 -13.39 28.35 -30.04
C CYS A 321 -12.12 29.02 -29.48
N VAL A 322 -11.21 29.67 -30.21
CA VAL A 322 -11.08 30.10 -31.60
C VAL A 322 -9.57 30.35 -31.80
N SER A 323 -8.99 29.90 -32.92
CA SER A 323 -7.67 30.36 -33.38
C SER A 323 -7.73 31.79 -33.90
N PRO A 324 -6.63 32.54 -33.80
CA PRO A 324 -6.17 33.20 -35.01
C PRO A 324 -4.72 32.82 -35.32
N LEU A 325 -4.53 32.45 -36.59
CA LEU A 325 -3.26 32.32 -37.26
C LEU A 325 -2.42 33.62 -37.22
N LEU A 326 -1.11 33.40 -37.43
CA LEU A 326 -0.11 34.30 -38.02
C LEU A 326 0.42 35.43 -37.11
N LEU A 327 1.69 35.35 -36.72
CA LEU A 327 2.80 35.87 -37.52
C LEU A 327 4.14 35.57 -36.83
N SER A 328 5.03 34.89 -37.55
CA SER A 328 6.48 35.00 -37.35
C SER A 328 6.91 36.44 -37.68
N PRO A 329 7.96 36.97 -37.04
CA PRO A 329 9.21 37.05 -37.78
C PRO A 329 10.47 36.79 -36.93
N SER A 330 11.44 36.18 -37.62
CA SER A 330 12.89 36.36 -37.51
C SER A 330 13.44 37.38 -36.49
N LEU A 331 14.32 36.90 -35.61
CA LEU A 331 15.75 37.24 -35.56
C LEU A 331 16.53 36.26 -34.68
#